data_AF-A0A8T5GQS6-F1
#
_entry.id   AF-A0A8T5GQS6-F1
#
_cell.length_a   1.000
_cell.length_b   1.000
_cell.length_c   1.000
_cell.angle_alpha   90.00
_cell.angle_beta   90.00
_cell.angle_gamma   90.00
#
_symmetry.space_group_name_H-M   'P 1'
#
loop_
_entity.id
_entity.type
_entity.pdbx_description
1 polymer ?
#
loop_
_entity_poly.entity_id
_entity_poly.type
_entity_poly.pdbx_seq_one_letter_code
_entity_poly.pdbx_strand_id
1 'polypeptide(L)'
;MLKKGIPVKWIVTTTELTGCNKAINVPKLNLEFDNKMGEQIIEFTPNEVGKIPFSCWMGMIPGLFVVVEGDEDAGSALTGAAVAPAQGSCGSGGCGCGGK
;
A
#
# COMPACT_ATOMS: atom_id res chain seq x y z
N MET A 1 -11.21 -7.23 -3.83
CA MET A 1 -10.75 -8.29 -4.75
C MET A 1 -11.11 -7.88 -6.17
N LEU A 2 -10.19 -8.04 -7.13
CA LEU A 2 -10.30 -7.61 -8.52
C LEU A 2 -10.48 -8.84 -9.43
N LYS A 3 -11.11 -8.67 -10.60
CA LYS A 3 -11.31 -9.78 -11.56
C LYS A 3 -10.31 -9.71 -12.70
N LYS A 4 -9.73 -10.86 -13.07
CA LYS A 4 -8.85 -10.97 -14.24
C LYS A 4 -9.59 -10.51 -15.51
N GLY A 5 -8.94 -9.67 -16.30
CA GLY A 5 -9.44 -9.21 -17.60
C GLY A 5 -10.55 -8.15 -17.53
N ILE A 6 -10.92 -7.68 -16.34
CA ILE A 6 -11.91 -6.61 -16.17
C ILE A 6 -11.18 -5.30 -15.85
N PRO A 7 -11.47 -4.20 -16.57
CA PRO A 7 -10.88 -2.90 -16.27
C PRO A 7 -11.30 -2.43 -14.87
N VAL A 8 -10.31 -2.01 -14.08
CA VAL A 8 -10.48 -1.53 -12.72
C VAL A 8 -10.19 -0.04 -12.71
N LYS A 9 -11.12 0.74 -12.17
CA LYS A 9 -10.97 2.16 -11.92
C LYS A 9 -10.59 2.41 -10.47
N TRP A 10 -9.34 2.78 -10.24
CA TRP A 10 -8.81 3.10 -8.93
C TRP A 10 -8.84 4.61 -8.70
N ILE A 11 -9.67 5.03 -7.74
CA ILE A 11 -9.76 6.43 -7.32
C ILE A 11 -8.83 6.61 -6.12
N VAL A 12 -7.83 7.47 -6.26
CA VAL A 12 -6.92 7.84 -5.18
C VAL A 12 -7.24 9.26 -4.75
N THR A 13 -7.60 9.45 -3.49
CA THR A 13 -7.86 10.77 -2.92
C THR A 13 -6.72 11.13 -1.99
N THR A 14 -5.97 12.16 -2.34
CA THR A 14 -4.86 12.65 -1.52
C THR A 14 -5.31 13.87 -0.75
N THR A 15 -5.50 13.70 0.55
CA THR A 15 -5.79 14.81 1.49
C THR A 15 -4.53 15.57 1.89
N GLU A 16 -3.40 14.86 1.99
CA GLU A 16 -2.11 15.43 2.38
C GLU A 16 -0.98 14.83 1.53
N LEU A 17 -0.17 15.68 0.90
CA LEU A 17 1.02 15.28 0.16
C LEU A 17 2.26 15.42 1.04
N THR A 18 2.81 14.29 1.48
CA THR A 18 4.13 14.25 2.13
C THR A 18 5.18 13.66 1.17
N GLY A 19 6.47 13.82 1.49
CA GLY A 19 7.54 13.19 0.71
C GLY A 19 7.39 11.66 0.60
N CYS A 20 6.82 11.03 1.63
CA CYS A 20 6.61 9.59 1.72
C CYS A 20 5.39 9.06 0.96
N ASN A 21 4.57 9.92 0.36
CA ASN A 21 3.43 9.51 -0.45
C ASN A 21 3.35 10.31 -1.76
N LYS A 22 4.47 10.88 -2.20
CA LYS A 22 4.57 11.63 -3.47
C LYS A 22 4.29 10.80 -4.71
N ALA A 23 4.64 9.52 -4.70
CA ALA A 23 4.46 8.64 -5.84
C ALA A 23 4.14 7.21 -5.37
N ILE A 24 3.35 6.50 -6.17
CA ILE A 24 3.02 5.09 -5.98
C ILE A 24 3.56 4.31 -7.16
N ASN A 25 4.17 3.16 -6.85
CA ASN A 25 4.70 2.22 -7.83
C ASN A 25 4.00 0.86 -7.68
N VAL A 26 3.56 0.31 -8.81
CA VAL A 26 2.95 -1.02 -8.95
C VAL A 26 3.77 -1.82 -9.97
N PRO A 27 4.86 -2.48 -9.55
CA PRO A 27 5.83 -3.06 -10.47
C PRO A 27 5.23 -4.18 -11.35
N LYS A 28 4.29 -4.96 -10.81
CA LYS A 28 3.61 -6.03 -11.57
C LYS A 28 2.75 -5.52 -12.72
N LEU A 29 2.25 -4.28 -12.62
CA LEU A 29 1.45 -3.66 -13.66
C LEU A 29 2.26 -2.67 -14.50
N ASN A 30 3.55 -2.48 -14.20
CA ASN A 30 4.39 -1.41 -14.75
C ASN A 30 3.70 -0.03 -14.66
N LEU A 31 2.97 0.21 -13.56
CA LEU A 31 2.29 1.48 -13.30
C LEU A 31 3.07 2.27 -12.26
N GLU A 32 3.44 3.50 -12.60
CA GLU A 32 4.02 4.47 -11.70
C GLU A 32 3.35 5.81 -11.93
N PHE A 33 2.90 6.45 -10.85
CA PHE A 33 2.26 7.76 -10.92
C PHE A 33 2.55 8.60 -9.67
N ASP A 34 2.74 9.90 -9.89
CA ASP A 34 2.82 10.89 -8.83
C ASP A 34 1.43 11.19 -8.27
N ASN A 35 1.31 11.12 -6.94
CA ASN A 35 0.11 11.55 -6.26
C ASN A 35 -0.06 13.07 -6.39
N LYS A 36 -1.29 13.46 -6.73
CA LYS A 36 -1.71 14.86 -6.77
C LYS A 36 -2.69 15.12 -5.63
N MET A 37 -2.67 16.34 -5.11
CA MET A 37 -3.67 16.80 -4.15
C MET A 37 -5.06 16.73 -4.77
N GLY A 38 -6.03 16.23 -4.00
CA GLY A 38 -7.39 15.97 -4.48
C GLY A 38 -7.58 14.56 -5.02
N GLU A 39 -8.54 14.41 -5.93
CA GLU A 39 -8.92 13.13 -6.50
C GLU A 39 -8.20 12.88 -7.84
N GLN A 40 -7.61 11.70 -7.97
CA GLN A 40 -7.02 11.21 -9.21
C GLN A 40 -7.58 9.82 -9.53
N ILE A 41 -7.72 9.53 -10.81
CA ILE A 41 -8.33 8.29 -11.30
C ILE A 41 -7.28 7.56 -12.13
N ILE A 42 -6.97 6.33 -11.74
CA ILE A 42 -6.03 5.44 -12.41
C ILE A 42 -6.82 4.23 -12.90
N GLU A 43 -6.79 3.99 -14.20
CA GLU A 43 -7.48 2.85 -14.81
C GLU A 43 -6.45 1.79 -15.22
N PHE A 44 -6.66 0.55 -14.79
CA PHE A 44 -5.79 -0.56 -15.14
C PHE A 44 -6.56 -1.86 -15.28
N THR A 45 -6.06 -2.76 -16.11
CA THR A 45 -6.66 -4.08 -16.34
C THR A 45 -5.69 -5.17 -15.87
N PRO A 46 -5.99 -5.87 -14.77
CA PRO A 46 -5.15 -6.99 -14.32
C PRO A 46 -5.33 -8.19 -15.25
N ASN A 47 -4.25 -8.63 -15.89
CA ASN A 47 -4.25 -9.78 -16.80
C ASN A 47 -3.88 -11.10 -16.11
N GLU A 48 -3.38 -11.06 -14.89
CA GLU A 48 -2.90 -12.21 -14.14
C GLU A 48 -3.64 -12.35 -12.80
N VAL A 49 -4.03 -13.59 -12.46
CA VAL A 49 -4.61 -13.92 -11.15
C VAL A 49 -3.50 -13.91 -10.11
N GLY A 50 -3.84 -13.45 -8.90
CA GLY A 50 -2.96 -13.50 -7.75
C GLY A 50 -2.81 -12.16 -7.04
N LYS A 51 -1.75 -12.05 -6.25
CA LYS A 51 -1.49 -10.88 -5.41
C LYS A 51 -0.59 -9.90 -6.15
N ILE A 52 -1.08 -8.67 -6.34
CA ILE A 52 -0.36 -7.55 -6.94
C ILE A 52 -0.02 -6.57 -5.81
N PRO A 53 1.22 -6.63 -5.29
CA PRO A 53 1.65 -5.65 -4.30
C PRO A 53 1.86 -4.30 -4.99
N PHE A 54 1.48 -3.24 -4.29
CA PHE A 54 1.85 -1.87 -4.61
C PHE A 54 2.51 -1.24 -3.40
N SER A 55 3.35 -0.23 -3.63
CA SER A 55 3.90 0.55 -2.53
C SER A 55 4.13 1.99 -2.95
N CYS A 56 4.32 2.88 -1.98
CA CYS A 56 4.97 4.16 -2.30
C CYS A 56 6.33 3.91 -2.98
N TRP A 57 6.83 4.88 -3.75
CA TRP A 57 8.18 4.89 -4.33
C TRP A 57 9.30 4.57 -3.32
N MET A 58 9.13 4.93 -2.04
CA MET A 58 10.07 4.59 -0.95
C MET A 58 9.90 3.17 -0.37
N GLY A 59 8.88 2.42 -0.79
CA GLY A 59 8.55 1.10 -0.25
C GLY A 59 7.96 1.09 1.17
N MET A 60 7.72 2.25 1.78
CA MET A 60 7.28 2.35 3.19
C MET A 60 5.80 2.03 3.41
N ILE A 61 4.95 2.34 2.43
CA ILE A 61 3.49 2.15 2.52
C ILE A 61 3.12 1.00 1.58
N PRO A 62 3.09 -0.25 2.07
CA PRO A 62 2.69 -1.38 1.25
C PRO A 62 1.16 -1.48 1.14
N GLY A 63 0.71 -1.93 -0.01
CA GLY A 63 -0.66 -2.31 -0.28
C GLY A 63 -0.72 -3.52 -1.20
N LEU A 64 -1.89 -4.14 -1.30
CA LEU A 64 -2.07 -5.39 -2.03
C LEU A 64 -3.40 -5.40 -2.76
N PHE A 65 -3.36 -5.58 -4.08
CA PHE A 65 -4.53 -5.98 -4.84
C PHE A 65 -4.57 -7.50 -4.93
N VAL A 66 -5.73 -8.09 -4.64
CA VAL A 66 -5.96 -9.53 -4.80
C VAL A 66 -6.82 -9.70 -6.05
N VAL A 67 -6.26 -10.27 -7.11
CA VAL A 67 -6.95 -10.60 -8.36
C VAL A 67 -7.39 -12.06 -8.30
N VAL A 68 -8.65 -12.31 -8.63
CA VAL A 68 -9.26 -13.64 -8.70
C VAL A 68 -9.71 -13.92 -10.14
N GLU A 69 -9.73 -15.20 -10.52
CA GLU A 69 -10.54 -15.67 -11.65
C GLU A 69 -12.02 -15.52 -11.27
N GLY A 70 -12.87 -14.98 -12.14
CA GLY A 70 -14.32 -15.00 -11.88
C GLY A 70 -14.80 -16.45 -11.85
N ASP A 71 -15.69 -16.91 -10.98
CA ASP A 71 -16.85 -16.27 -10.38
C ASP A 71 -16.74 -16.06 -8.85
N GLU A 72 -16.52 -14.82 -8.38
CA GLU A 72 -17.11 -14.28 -7.14
C GLU A 72 -16.94 -12.74 -7.15
N ASP A 73 -17.87 -12.05 -6.51
CA ASP A 73 -18.17 -10.62 -6.58
C ASP A 73 -16.99 -9.64 -6.42
N ALA A 74 -16.93 -8.65 -7.32
CA ALA A 74 -15.93 -7.59 -7.32
C ALA A 74 -16.37 -6.45 -6.38
N GLY A 75 -16.49 -6.76 -5.09
CA GLY A 75 -16.92 -5.82 -4.06
C GLY A 75 -15.78 -5.39 -3.14
N SER A 76 -15.47 -4.09 -3.19
CA SER A 76 -14.82 -3.23 -2.17
C SER A 76 -14.28 -3.87 -0.87
N ALA A 77 -12.99 -3.62 -0.57
CA ALA A 77 -12.54 -3.03 0.70
C ALA A 77 -11.02 -2.96 0.74
N LEU A 78 -10.52 -1.74 0.65
CA LEU A 78 -9.18 -1.36 1.09
C LEU A 78 -9.19 -1.42 2.62
N THR A 79 -8.65 -2.47 3.23
CA THR A 79 -8.25 -2.44 4.65
C THR A 79 -6.73 -2.36 4.70
N GLY A 80 -6.22 -1.13 4.52
CA GLY A 80 -4.84 -0.80 4.86
C GLY A 80 -4.67 -0.93 6.37
N ALA A 81 -4.04 -2.02 6.80
CA ALA A 81 -3.65 -2.24 8.18
C ALA A 81 -2.70 -1.10 8.60
N ALA A 82 -3.13 -0.34 9.60
CA ALA A 82 -2.27 0.55 10.34
C ALA A 82 -1.08 -0.25 10.90
N VAL A 83 0.13 0.08 10.46
CA VAL A 83 1.34 -0.26 11.20
C VAL A 83 1.94 1.03 11.75
N ALA A 84 1.67 1.27 13.03
CA ALA A 84 2.42 2.20 13.86
C ALA A 84 2.41 1.64 15.30
N PRO A 85 3.45 1.91 16.11
CA PRO A 85 4.89 1.85 15.86
C PRO A 85 5.52 0.68 16.64
N ALA A 86 6.74 0.27 16.30
CA ALA A 86 7.53 -0.58 17.21
C ALA A 86 7.93 0.27 18.43
N GLN A 87 7.17 0.08 19.52
CA GLN A 87 7.38 0.64 20.84
C GLN A 87 8.63 0.04 21.48
N GLY A 88 9.76 0.75 21.40
CA GLY A 88 10.94 0.48 22.20
C GLY A 88 10.84 1.16 23.56
N SER A 89 10.18 0.50 24.51
CA SER A 89 10.14 0.89 25.92
C SER A 89 11.55 0.89 26.54
N CYS A 90 12.10 2.05 26.87
CA CYS A 90 13.22 2.15 27.83
C CYS A 90 12.68 2.69 29.15
N GLY A 91 11.93 1.84 29.85
CA GLY A 91 11.43 2.10 31.19
C GLY A 91 11.96 1.07 32.17
N SER A 92 12.84 1.54 33.06
CA SER A 92 13.06 1.05 34.43
C SER A 92 13.82 -0.26 34.64
N GLY A 93 15.01 -0.14 35.24
CA GLY A 93 15.70 -1.27 35.88
C GLY A 93 17.19 -1.00 36.07
N GLY A 94 17.56 -0.27 37.12
CA GLY A 94 18.96 -0.16 37.53
C GLY A 94 19.51 -1.53 37.95
N CYS A 95 20.76 -1.82 37.57
CA CYS A 95 21.70 -2.73 38.23
C CYS A 95 23.11 -2.38 37.70
N GLY A 96 24.05 -2.12 38.62
CA GLY A 96 25.40 -1.63 38.31
C GLY A 96 26.45 -2.70 37.97
N CYS A 97 27.71 -2.31 38.20
CA CYS A 97 29.01 -2.96 37.91
C CYS A 97 29.53 -2.68 36.48
N GLY A 98 30.74 -2.19 36.22
CA GLY A 98 31.93 -1.89 37.01
C GLY A 98 33.16 -1.96 36.10
N GLY A 99 34.12 -1.04 36.27
CA GLY A 99 35.55 -1.26 36.00
C GLY A 99 36.05 -1.29 34.54
N LYS A 100 36.64 -0.17 34.09
CA LYS A 100 38.10 -0.02 33.94
C LYS A 100 38.45 1.46 33.76
#